data_AF-A0A2P8DEJ3-F1
#
_entry.id   AF-A0A2P8DEJ3-F1
#
_cell.length_a   1.000
_cell.length_b   1.000
_cell.length_c   1.000
_cell.angle_alpha   90.00
_cell.angle_beta   90.00
_cell.angle_gamma   90.00
#
_symmetry.space_group_name_H-M   'P 1'
#
loop_
_entity.id
_entity.type
_entity.pdbx_description
1 polymer ?
#
loop_
_entity_poly.entity_id
_entity_poly.type
_entity_poly.pdbx_seq_one_letter_code
_entity_poly.pdbx_strand_id
1 'polypeptide(L)'
;MPPPTGTPHTALADPAEPTDAADAADAADPGETADPRDLAEPRDTTPADSDGPTESTGPEDQPLRHGYTARALARLANYAATQYRYPTPVPWEERRDAAWSAIAEHLYTATEPPAYWDLIRAGWNTITTHTRKHRSTHGQTPHGSAPQFHRYWMLAATPTGSPEERVVERLALDQIWAALTPRNQQLIRALYDHGDYTAAAESLGLPVSSFYSLISRARRAFTALWLEGETPTRAWGNDVRTGRDRPKHVTTTARQRTRKRTHRDQGSDSGTPATPAPARAPRNRRDIGTTDTELLTRHTNGESYREIAATLPIGPTAVRTRILNAFKATADPRHPPPH
;
A
#
# COMPACT_ATOMS: atom_id res chain seq x y z
N MET A 1 -21.47 18.89 59.85
CA MET A 1 -21.57 18.79 58.38
C MET A 1 -22.44 17.59 58.05
N PRO A 2 -23.66 17.78 57.54
CA PRO A 2 -24.50 16.66 57.10
C PRO A 2 -24.01 16.11 55.74
N PRO A 3 -24.20 14.81 55.46
CA PRO A 3 -23.84 14.22 54.18
C PRO A 3 -24.83 14.61 53.06
N PRO A 4 -24.40 14.64 51.79
CA PRO A 4 -25.28 14.96 50.68
C PRO A 4 -26.28 13.83 50.42
N THR A 5 -27.56 14.19 50.45
CA THR A 5 -28.70 13.38 50.00
C THR A 5 -28.53 12.97 48.54
N GLY A 6 -28.55 11.66 48.31
CA GLY A 6 -28.50 11.06 46.98
C GLY A 6 -29.74 11.38 46.15
N THR A 7 -29.49 11.81 44.92
CA THR A 7 -30.50 12.01 43.87
C THR A 7 -31.00 10.65 43.39
N PRO A 8 -32.33 10.39 43.32
CA PRO A 8 -32.85 9.15 42.78
C PRO A 8 -32.56 9.08 41.26
N HIS A 9 -31.91 8.01 40.84
CA HIS A 9 -31.76 7.66 39.42
C HIS A 9 -33.13 7.34 38.84
N THR A 10 -33.62 8.23 37.97
CA THR A 10 -34.74 7.96 37.06
C THR A 10 -34.37 6.77 36.19
N ALA A 11 -35.15 5.69 36.30
CA ALA A 11 -35.07 4.53 35.43
C ALA A 11 -35.31 4.99 33.98
N LEU A 12 -34.28 4.85 33.14
CA LEU A 12 -34.38 5.04 31.70
C LEU A 12 -35.29 3.93 31.17
N ALA A 13 -36.41 4.33 30.57
CA ALA A 13 -37.31 3.41 29.87
C ALA A 13 -36.57 2.73 28.72
N ASP A 14 -36.74 1.41 28.60
CA ASP A 14 -36.32 0.61 27.45
C ASP A 14 -36.87 1.22 26.15
N PRO A 15 -36.03 1.56 25.17
CA PRO A 15 -36.51 1.90 23.85
C PRO A 15 -37.06 0.63 23.20
N ALA A 16 -38.36 0.64 22.92
CA ALA A 16 -39.05 -0.39 22.16
C ALA A 16 -38.27 -0.76 20.88
N GLU A 17 -38.06 -2.05 20.69
CA GLU A 17 -37.47 -2.62 19.47
C GLU A 17 -38.26 -2.13 18.25
N PRO A 18 -37.63 -1.53 17.24
CA PRO A 18 -38.29 -1.26 15.98
C PRO A 18 -38.54 -2.58 15.27
N THR A 19 -39.79 -3.04 15.28
CA THR A 19 -40.28 -4.04 14.33
C THR A 19 -40.11 -3.48 12.92
N ASP A 20 -39.06 -3.94 12.24
CA ASP A 20 -38.75 -3.63 10.85
C ASP A 20 -39.80 -4.33 9.97
N ALA A 21 -40.95 -3.67 9.82
CA ALA A 21 -41.98 -4.05 8.89
C ALA A 21 -41.40 -3.94 7.48
N ALA A 22 -41.23 -5.10 6.85
CA ALA A 22 -40.76 -5.27 5.49
C ALA A 22 -41.46 -4.30 4.52
N ASP A 23 -40.70 -3.32 4.04
CA ASP A 23 -41.09 -2.43 2.96
C ASP A 23 -41.01 -3.23 1.64
N ALA A 24 -42.14 -3.86 1.32
CA ALA A 24 -42.38 -4.55 0.06
C ALA A 24 -42.95 -3.54 -0.95
N ALA A 25 -42.12 -2.65 -1.49
CA ALA A 25 -42.50 -1.82 -2.62
C ALA A 25 -41.28 -1.20 -3.32
N ASP A 26 -40.64 -1.95 -4.23
CA ASP A 26 -40.14 -1.34 -5.47
C ASP A 26 -39.93 -2.43 -6.54
N ALA A 27 -41.05 -2.93 -7.05
CA ALA A 27 -41.09 -3.68 -8.29
C ALA A 27 -41.00 -2.68 -9.45
N ALA A 28 -39.79 -2.22 -9.74
CA ALA A 28 -39.51 -1.53 -10.99
C ALA A 28 -39.63 -2.56 -12.13
N ASP A 29 -40.75 -2.47 -12.84
CA ASP A 29 -41.05 -3.10 -14.12
C ASP A 29 -40.06 -2.63 -15.21
N PRO A 30 -39.21 -3.50 -15.78
CA PRO A 30 -38.59 -3.24 -17.06
C PRO A 30 -39.44 -3.88 -18.15
N GLY A 31 -40.47 -3.14 -18.56
CA GLY A 31 -41.13 -3.36 -19.85
C GLY A 31 -40.16 -3.00 -20.98
N GLU A 32 -39.36 -3.96 -21.42
CA GLU A 32 -38.77 -3.94 -22.76
C GLU A 32 -38.69 -5.37 -23.30
N THR A 33 -39.75 -5.72 -24.02
CA THR A 33 -39.90 -6.91 -24.86
C THR A 33 -38.72 -7.06 -25.81
N ALA A 34 -37.76 -7.90 -25.44
CA ALA A 34 -36.85 -8.52 -26.38
C ALA A 34 -37.60 -9.67 -27.09
N ASP A 35 -37.72 -9.52 -28.41
CA ASP A 35 -38.35 -10.43 -29.35
C ASP A 35 -37.73 -11.85 -29.28
N PRO A 36 -38.49 -12.92 -28.99
CA PRO A 36 -37.97 -14.28 -28.86
C PRO A 36 -38.04 -15.03 -30.20
N ARG A 37 -37.51 -14.43 -31.27
CA ARG A 37 -37.54 -15.01 -32.62
C ARG A 37 -36.16 -15.04 -33.27
N ASP A 38 -35.24 -15.82 -32.71
CA ASP A 38 -34.15 -16.43 -33.50
C ASP A 38 -33.32 -17.51 -32.78
N LEU A 39 -33.98 -18.37 -31.98
CA LEU A 39 -33.35 -19.63 -31.57
C LEU A 39 -33.79 -20.72 -32.54
N ALA A 40 -33.01 -20.81 -33.63
CA ALA A 40 -33.09 -21.85 -34.62
C ALA A 40 -33.23 -23.23 -33.96
N GLU A 41 -34.28 -23.95 -34.36
CA GLU A 41 -34.50 -25.33 -34.00
C GLU A 41 -33.27 -26.19 -34.38
N PRO A 42 -32.78 -27.05 -33.48
CA PRO A 42 -31.71 -27.99 -33.80
C PRO A 42 -32.25 -29.02 -34.80
N ARG A 43 -31.63 -29.03 -35.98
CA ARG A 43 -31.90 -30.03 -37.02
C ARG A 43 -31.61 -31.43 -36.50
N ASP A 44 -32.60 -32.30 -36.63
CA ASP A 44 -32.48 -33.75 -36.52
C ASP A 44 -31.43 -34.26 -37.53
N THR A 45 -30.24 -34.60 -37.04
CA THR A 45 -29.28 -35.45 -37.72
C THR A 45 -29.21 -36.79 -37.00
N THR A 46 -29.91 -37.77 -37.56
CA THR A 46 -29.82 -39.20 -37.25
C THR A 46 -28.43 -39.74 -37.68
N PRO A 47 -27.87 -40.75 -36.98
CA PRO A 47 -26.43 -40.85 -36.74
C PRO A 47 -25.71 -41.68 -37.79
N ALA A 48 -24.50 -41.26 -38.14
CA ALA A 48 -23.50 -42.13 -38.73
C ALA A 48 -22.64 -42.70 -37.61
N ASP A 49 -22.67 -44.02 -37.47
CA ASP A 49 -21.79 -44.85 -36.63
C ASP A 49 -20.34 -44.38 -36.74
N SER A 50 -19.94 -43.58 -35.76
CA SER A 50 -18.58 -43.13 -35.56
C SER A 50 -18.15 -43.72 -34.22
N ASP A 51 -17.48 -44.87 -34.26
CA ASP A 51 -16.65 -45.39 -33.16
C ASP A 51 -15.51 -44.39 -32.90
N GLY A 52 -15.88 -43.22 -32.37
CA GLY A 52 -14.98 -42.18 -31.95
C GLY A 52 -14.32 -42.57 -30.63
N PRO A 53 -13.09 -42.08 -30.38
CA PRO A 53 -12.40 -42.33 -29.12
C PRO A 53 -13.35 -41.95 -28.00
N THR A 54 -13.53 -42.86 -27.04
CA THR A 54 -14.21 -42.61 -25.78
C THR A 54 -13.50 -41.45 -25.10
N GLU A 55 -13.90 -40.22 -25.43
CA GLU A 55 -13.58 -39.02 -24.68
C GLU A 55 -13.97 -39.36 -23.25
N SER A 56 -12.96 -39.59 -22.41
CA SER A 56 -13.14 -39.92 -21.03
C SER A 56 -13.91 -38.77 -20.39
N THR A 57 -15.22 -38.97 -20.27
CA THR A 57 -16.16 -38.03 -19.66
C THR A 57 -15.64 -37.75 -18.27
N GLY A 58 -14.99 -36.58 -18.10
CA GLY A 58 -14.41 -36.20 -16.83
C GLY A 58 -15.48 -36.17 -15.74
N PRO A 59 -15.11 -36.22 -14.45
CA PRO A 59 -16.08 -36.17 -13.36
C PRO A 59 -17.02 -34.94 -13.43
N GLU A 60 -16.63 -33.87 -14.12
CA GLU A 60 -17.44 -32.66 -14.33
C GLU A 60 -18.63 -32.85 -15.29
N ASP A 61 -18.59 -33.90 -16.10
CA ASP A 61 -19.61 -34.24 -17.10
C ASP A 61 -20.55 -35.35 -16.64
N GLN A 62 -20.32 -35.89 -15.46
CA GLN A 62 -21.26 -36.80 -14.83
C GLN A 62 -22.60 -36.06 -14.60
N PRO A 63 -23.73 -36.66 -14.98
CA PRO A 63 -25.04 -36.05 -14.74
C PRO A 63 -25.31 -35.95 -13.23
N LEU A 64 -25.63 -34.74 -12.79
CA LEU A 64 -26.20 -34.40 -11.50
C LEU A 64 -27.73 -34.50 -11.57
N ARG A 65 -28.40 -34.03 -10.51
CA ARG A 65 -29.86 -34.03 -10.42
C ARG A 65 -30.48 -33.26 -11.60
N HIS A 66 -31.60 -33.77 -12.11
CA HIS A 66 -32.37 -33.18 -13.22
C HIS A 66 -31.60 -33.05 -14.54
N GLY A 67 -30.53 -33.84 -14.73
CA GLY A 67 -29.76 -33.90 -15.99
C GLY A 67 -28.74 -32.77 -16.17
N TYR A 68 -28.56 -31.90 -15.19
CA TYR A 68 -27.51 -30.88 -15.21
C TYR A 68 -26.13 -31.52 -14.96
N THR A 69 -25.05 -30.96 -15.50
CA THR A 69 -23.68 -31.39 -15.18
C THR A 69 -22.97 -30.37 -14.30
N ALA A 70 -21.91 -30.75 -13.58
CA ALA A 70 -21.14 -29.81 -12.77
C ALA A 70 -20.54 -28.68 -13.64
N ARG A 71 -20.09 -29.01 -14.85
CA ARG A 71 -19.66 -28.05 -15.87
C ARG A 71 -20.77 -27.06 -16.25
N ALA A 72 -22.02 -27.51 -16.36
CA ALA A 72 -23.16 -26.62 -16.61
C ALA A 72 -23.40 -25.65 -15.45
N LEU A 73 -23.31 -26.11 -14.20
CA LEU A 73 -23.46 -25.25 -13.02
C LEU A 73 -22.33 -24.21 -12.92
N ALA A 74 -21.09 -24.59 -13.23
CA ALA A 74 -19.97 -23.65 -13.28
C ALA A 74 -20.19 -22.54 -14.32
N ARG A 75 -20.71 -22.89 -15.52
CA ARG A 75 -21.08 -21.89 -16.54
C ARG A 75 -22.18 -20.95 -16.06
N LEU A 76 -23.21 -21.48 -15.40
CA LEU A 76 -24.29 -20.70 -14.81
C LEU A 76 -23.77 -19.73 -13.73
N ALA A 77 -22.90 -20.20 -12.85
CA ALA A 77 -22.30 -19.39 -11.80
C ALA A 77 -21.41 -18.27 -12.38
N ASN A 78 -20.59 -18.57 -13.39
CA ASN A 78 -19.80 -17.58 -14.11
C ASN A 78 -20.68 -16.52 -14.77
N TYR A 79 -21.77 -16.94 -15.41
CA TYR A 79 -22.75 -16.03 -16.01
C TYR A 79 -23.38 -15.13 -14.94
N ALA A 80 -23.87 -15.72 -13.85
CA ALA A 80 -24.49 -14.99 -12.75
C ALA A 80 -23.54 -13.95 -12.13
N ALA A 81 -22.29 -14.33 -11.84
CA ALA A 81 -21.28 -13.44 -11.27
C ALA A 81 -20.87 -12.29 -12.22
N THR A 82 -20.81 -12.57 -13.53
CA THR A 82 -20.42 -11.59 -14.55
C THR A 82 -21.55 -10.60 -14.88
N GLN A 83 -22.80 -11.09 -14.97
CA GLN A 83 -23.97 -10.25 -15.29
C GLN A 83 -24.54 -9.52 -14.08
N TYR A 84 -24.02 -9.73 -12.89
CA TYR A 84 -24.42 -8.99 -11.70
C TYR A 84 -23.97 -7.52 -11.80
N ARG A 85 -24.89 -6.63 -12.20
CA ARG A 85 -24.61 -5.21 -12.52
C ARG A 85 -24.45 -4.30 -11.30
N TYR A 86 -24.88 -4.73 -10.12
CA TYR A 86 -24.83 -3.85 -8.95
C TYR A 86 -23.38 -3.66 -8.46
N PRO A 87 -22.95 -2.41 -8.19
CA PRO A 87 -21.64 -2.15 -7.63
C PRO A 87 -21.45 -2.93 -6.33
N THR A 88 -20.50 -3.85 -6.32
CA THR A 88 -20.24 -4.73 -5.18
C THR A 88 -18.76 -4.68 -4.82
N PRO A 89 -18.44 -4.55 -3.52
CA PRO A 89 -17.07 -4.64 -3.03
C PRO A 89 -16.53 -6.07 -3.05
N VAL A 90 -17.38 -7.06 -3.32
CA VAL A 90 -17.03 -8.49 -3.31
C VAL A 90 -16.25 -8.81 -4.60
N PRO A 91 -15.06 -9.45 -4.50
CA PRO A 91 -14.28 -9.84 -5.66
C PRO A 91 -15.05 -10.82 -6.55
N TRP A 92 -14.65 -10.92 -7.82
CA TRP A 92 -15.40 -11.72 -8.80
C TRP A 92 -15.42 -13.21 -8.43
N GLU A 93 -14.32 -13.73 -7.91
CA GLU A 93 -14.16 -15.13 -7.50
C GLU A 93 -15.15 -15.49 -6.40
N GLU A 94 -15.25 -14.66 -5.35
CA GLU A 94 -16.20 -14.87 -4.25
C GLU A 94 -17.66 -14.81 -4.73
N ARG A 95 -17.97 -13.94 -5.71
CA ARG A 95 -19.31 -13.90 -6.32
C ARG A 95 -19.64 -15.18 -7.07
N ARG A 96 -18.68 -15.70 -7.84
CA ARG A 96 -18.83 -16.97 -8.57
C ARG A 96 -19.03 -18.12 -7.60
N ASP A 97 -18.23 -18.21 -6.54
CA ASP A 97 -18.31 -19.32 -5.58
C ASP A 97 -19.61 -19.27 -4.76
N ALA A 98 -20.07 -18.08 -4.37
CA ALA A 98 -21.37 -17.88 -3.74
C ALA A 98 -22.54 -18.24 -4.67
N ALA A 99 -22.47 -17.84 -5.95
CA ALA A 99 -23.49 -18.20 -6.93
C ALA A 99 -23.52 -19.70 -7.21
N TRP A 100 -22.35 -20.33 -7.36
CA TRP A 100 -22.24 -21.77 -7.60
C TRP A 100 -22.88 -22.58 -6.48
N SER A 101 -22.56 -22.22 -5.22
CA SER A 101 -23.11 -22.90 -4.04
C SER A 101 -24.64 -22.77 -3.99
N ALA A 102 -25.17 -21.57 -4.21
CA ALA A 102 -26.61 -21.32 -4.23
C ALA A 102 -27.34 -22.05 -5.37
N ILE A 103 -26.73 -22.09 -6.56
CA ILE A 103 -27.24 -22.81 -7.72
C ILE A 103 -27.31 -24.32 -7.42
N ALA A 104 -26.25 -24.88 -6.83
CA ALA A 104 -26.22 -26.29 -6.45
C ALA A 104 -27.28 -26.60 -5.37
N GLU A 105 -27.37 -25.80 -4.31
CA GLU A 105 -28.41 -25.97 -3.28
C GLU A 105 -29.82 -25.86 -3.86
N HIS A 106 -30.09 -24.90 -4.75
CA HIS A 106 -31.39 -24.76 -5.39
C HIS A 106 -31.72 -25.98 -6.28
N LEU A 107 -30.74 -26.47 -7.05
CA LEU A 107 -30.90 -27.68 -7.87
C LEU A 107 -31.25 -28.91 -7.02
N TYR A 108 -30.59 -29.09 -5.88
CA TYR A 108 -30.80 -30.25 -5.00
C TYR A 108 -32.01 -30.13 -4.09
N THR A 109 -32.58 -28.94 -3.92
CA THR A 109 -33.82 -28.74 -3.14
C THR A 109 -35.07 -28.79 -4.01
N ALA A 110 -34.96 -28.48 -5.31
CA ALA A 110 -36.05 -28.53 -6.26
C ALA A 110 -36.58 -29.96 -6.48
N THR A 111 -37.88 -30.18 -6.25
CA THR A 111 -38.56 -31.45 -6.51
C THR A 111 -38.70 -31.74 -8.00
N GLU A 112 -38.97 -30.71 -8.79
CA GLU A 112 -39.06 -30.75 -10.26
C GLU A 112 -37.80 -30.13 -10.91
N PRO A 113 -37.52 -30.40 -12.20
CA PRO A 113 -36.40 -29.78 -12.90
C PRO A 113 -36.52 -28.24 -12.91
N PRO A 114 -35.63 -27.50 -12.23
CA PRO A 114 -35.71 -26.05 -12.20
C PRO A 114 -35.39 -25.48 -13.58
N ALA A 115 -36.07 -24.39 -13.96
CA ALA A 115 -35.76 -23.70 -15.20
C ALA A 115 -34.37 -23.06 -15.10
N TYR A 116 -33.72 -22.89 -16.24
CA TYR A 116 -32.39 -22.27 -16.34
C TYR A 116 -32.31 -20.91 -15.62
N TRP A 117 -33.34 -20.07 -15.77
CA TRP A 117 -33.42 -18.76 -15.15
C TRP A 117 -33.63 -18.79 -13.63
N ASP A 118 -34.23 -19.84 -13.09
CA ASP A 118 -34.43 -19.98 -11.64
C ASP A 118 -33.10 -20.20 -10.91
N LEU A 119 -32.22 -21.01 -11.52
CA LEU A 119 -30.86 -21.23 -11.02
C LEU A 119 -30.05 -19.92 -11.03
N ILE A 120 -30.10 -19.13 -12.11
CA ILE A 120 -29.41 -17.83 -12.18
C ILE A 120 -29.94 -16.88 -11.10
N ARG A 121 -31.26 -16.82 -10.93
CA ARG A 121 -31.90 -15.97 -9.92
C ARG A 121 -31.48 -16.37 -8.50
N ALA A 122 -31.36 -17.67 -8.21
CA ALA A 122 -30.83 -18.15 -6.94
C ALA A 122 -29.39 -17.68 -6.70
N GLY A 123 -28.55 -17.70 -7.73
CA GLY A 123 -27.18 -17.14 -7.69
C GLY A 123 -27.16 -15.64 -7.40
N TRP A 124 -27.97 -14.84 -8.11
CA TRP A 124 -28.04 -13.39 -7.90
C TRP A 124 -28.56 -13.00 -6.51
N ASN A 125 -29.57 -13.69 -6.00
CA ASN A 125 -30.12 -13.45 -4.66
C ASN A 125 -29.05 -13.66 -3.58
N THR A 126 -28.23 -14.70 -3.74
CA THR A 126 -27.14 -15.01 -2.81
C THR A 126 -26.02 -13.98 -2.89
N ILE A 127 -25.60 -13.57 -4.10
CA ILE A 127 -24.62 -12.48 -4.27
C ILE A 127 -25.12 -11.18 -3.61
N THR A 128 -26.41 -10.87 -3.76
CA THR A 128 -27.04 -9.68 -3.17
C THR A 128 -26.98 -9.73 -1.65
N THR A 129 -27.38 -10.86 -1.06
CA THR A 129 -27.34 -11.09 0.40
C THR A 129 -25.92 -11.02 0.94
N HIS A 130 -24.97 -11.66 0.25
CA HIS A 130 -23.55 -11.64 0.61
C HIS A 130 -22.98 -10.21 0.55
N THR A 131 -23.31 -9.46 -0.51
CA THR A 131 -22.93 -8.05 -0.66
C THR A 131 -23.49 -7.19 0.48
N ARG A 132 -24.76 -7.40 0.87
CA ARG A 132 -25.39 -6.67 1.97
C ARG A 132 -24.70 -6.96 3.32
N LYS A 133 -24.37 -8.21 3.58
CA LYS A 133 -23.64 -8.64 4.78
C LYS A 133 -22.21 -8.11 4.81
N HIS A 134 -21.52 -8.12 3.68
CA HIS A 134 -20.20 -7.52 3.55
C HIS A 134 -20.27 -6.02 3.85
N ARG A 135 -21.23 -5.31 3.25
CA ARG A 135 -21.47 -3.89 3.51
C ARG A 135 -21.76 -3.62 4.99
N SER A 136 -22.65 -4.37 5.64
CA SER A 136 -22.95 -4.16 7.06
C SER A 136 -21.74 -4.37 7.96
N THR A 137 -20.93 -5.40 7.69
CA THR A 137 -19.70 -5.71 8.45
C THR A 137 -18.65 -4.60 8.30
N HIS A 138 -18.56 -3.98 7.12
CA HIS A 138 -17.66 -2.87 6.83
C HIS A 138 -18.29 -1.48 7.04
N GLY A 139 -19.46 -1.41 7.69
CA GLY A 139 -20.20 -0.19 7.91
C GLY A 139 -20.38 0.65 6.64
N GLN A 140 -20.72 0.00 5.54
CA GLN A 140 -21.18 0.64 4.32
C GLN A 140 -22.70 0.64 4.32
N THR A 141 -23.29 1.80 4.06
CA THR A 141 -24.74 1.93 3.85
C THR A 141 -25.10 1.64 2.39
N PRO A 142 -26.39 1.43 2.06
CA PRO A 142 -26.84 1.32 0.67
C PRO A 142 -26.42 2.52 -0.21
N HIS A 143 -26.29 3.71 0.39
CA HIS A 143 -25.90 4.95 -0.30
C HIS A 143 -24.39 5.23 -0.29
N GLY A 144 -23.56 4.28 0.15
CA GLY A 144 -22.10 4.42 0.18
C GLY A 144 -21.51 4.39 1.60
N SER A 145 -20.33 5.02 1.79
CA SER A 145 -19.59 4.93 3.06
C SER A 145 -20.44 5.42 4.23
N ALA A 146 -20.52 4.68 5.35
CA ALA A 146 -21.07 5.25 6.57
C ALA A 146 -19.99 6.13 7.22
N PRO A 147 -20.12 7.47 7.17
CA PRO A 147 -19.12 8.37 7.74
C PRO A 147 -18.92 8.12 9.23
N GLN A 148 -19.94 7.62 9.94
CA GLN A 148 -19.83 7.28 11.36
C GLN A 148 -19.04 6.00 11.63
N PHE A 149 -19.11 4.99 10.75
CA PHE A 149 -18.26 3.79 10.88
C PHE A 149 -16.80 4.13 10.58
N HIS A 150 -16.57 4.92 9.53
CA HIS A 150 -15.24 5.45 9.25
C HIS A 150 -14.74 6.30 10.44
N ARG A 151 -15.59 7.13 11.03
CA ARG A 151 -15.25 7.93 12.21
C ARG A 151 -14.96 7.05 13.42
N TYR A 152 -15.74 6.01 13.69
CA TYR A 152 -15.48 5.08 14.79
C TYR A 152 -14.11 4.41 14.61
N TRP A 153 -13.83 3.84 13.45
CA TRP A 153 -12.53 3.20 13.21
C TRP A 153 -11.38 4.19 13.12
N MET A 154 -11.59 5.37 12.56
CA MET A 154 -10.56 6.41 12.58
C MET A 154 -10.29 6.91 13.99
N LEU A 155 -11.31 7.08 14.83
CA LEU A 155 -11.13 7.52 16.22
C LEU A 155 -10.58 6.41 17.12
N ALA A 156 -10.97 5.15 16.91
CA ALA A 156 -10.47 4.00 17.64
C ALA A 156 -9.06 3.58 17.19
N ALA A 157 -8.75 3.74 15.89
CA ALA A 157 -7.41 3.47 15.35
C ALA A 157 -6.47 4.67 15.44
N THR A 158 -6.99 5.88 15.67
CA THR A 158 -6.15 6.95 16.22
C THR A 158 -5.93 6.54 17.67
N PRO A 159 -4.69 6.24 18.11
CA PRO A 159 -4.44 6.04 19.53
C PRO A 159 -4.98 7.30 20.21
N THR A 160 -6.11 7.18 20.90
CA THR A 160 -6.60 8.29 21.71
C THR A 160 -5.58 8.35 22.80
N GLY A 161 -4.63 9.30 22.71
CA GLY A 161 -3.42 9.28 23.51
C GLY A 161 -3.81 9.02 24.96
N SER A 162 -3.50 7.82 25.45
CA SER A 162 -3.86 7.43 26.80
C SER A 162 -3.28 8.50 27.73
N PRO A 163 -3.94 8.91 28.82
CA PRO A 163 -3.31 9.78 29.80
C PRO A 163 -1.94 9.23 30.24
N GLU A 164 -1.75 7.92 30.15
CA GLU A 164 -0.49 7.21 30.36
C GLU A 164 0.61 7.63 29.38
N GLU A 165 0.30 7.96 28.12
CA GLU A 165 1.29 8.41 27.13
C GLU A 165 2.03 9.66 27.63
N ARG A 166 1.32 10.64 28.20
CA ARG A 166 1.96 11.83 28.79
C ARG A 166 2.80 11.51 30.01
N VAL A 167 2.39 10.53 30.81
CA VAL A 167 3.15 10.09 31.99
C VAL A 167 4.42 9.37 31.56
N VAL A 168 4.31 8.45 30.59
CA VAL A 168 5.42 7.70 30.00
C VAL A 168 6.39 8.66 29.32
N GLU A 169 5.92 9.61 28.52
CA GLU A 169 6.77 10.62 27.87
C GLU A 169 7.53 11.47 28.89
N ARG A 170 6.87 11.89 29.98
CA ARG A 170 7.52 12.67 31.04
C ARG A 170 8.59 11.86 31.76
N LEU A 171 8.27 10.63 32.16
CA LEU A 171 9.22 9.74 32.82
C LEU A 171 10.41 9.39 31.92
N ALA A 172 10.15 9.08 30.65
CA ALA A 172 11.20 8.81 29.66
C ALA A 172 12.09 10.04 29.45
N LEU A 173 11.50 11.24 29.36
CA LEU A 173 12.26 12.48 29.23
C LEU A 173 13.19 12.69 30.44
N ASP A 174 12.71 12.49 31.66
CA ASP A 174 13.52 12.64 32.88
C ASP A 174 14.70 11.64 32.90
N GLN A 175 14.46 10.38 32.55
CA GLN A 175 15.50 9.34 32.48
C GLN A 175 16.56 9.64 31.41
N ILE A 176 16.11 9.98 30.20
CA ILE A 176 16.99 10.29 29.07
C ILE A 176 17.79 11.56 29.35
N TRP A 177 17.15 12.57 29.96
CA TRP A 177 17.83 13.81 30.32
C TRP A 177 18.98 13.53 31.29
N ALA A 178 18.75 12.72 32.32
CA ALA A 178 19.79 12.31 33.28
C ALA A 178 20.93 11.52 32.61
N ALA A 179 20.63 10.69 31.60
CA ALA A 179 21.62 9.89 30.88
C ALA A 179 22.43 10.68 29.84
N LEU A 180 21.94 11.83 29.37
CA LEU A 180 22.66 12.69 28.45
C LEU A 180 23.91 13.31 29.08
N THR A 181 24.95 13.51 28.27
CA THR A 181 26.13 14.25 28.73
C THR A 181 25.75 15.70 29.10
N PRO A 182 26.38 16.30 30.14
CA PRO A 182 26.06 17.66 30.56
C PRO A 182 26.19 18.70 29.43
N ARG A 183 27.13 18.48 28.50
CA ARG A 183 27.30 19.33 27.32
C ARG A 183 26.10 19.24 26.36
N ASN A 184 25.56 18.03 26.13
CA ASN A 184 24.38 17.85 25.29
C ASN A 184 23.14 18.48 25.94
N GLN A 185 22.97 18.33 27.26
CA GLN A 185 21.91 18.99 28.02
C GLN A 185 21.98 20.52 27.87
N GLN A 186 23.15 21.13 28.02
CA GLN A 186 23.34 22.58 27.85
C GLN A 186 22.93 23.07 26.45
N LEU A 187 23.31 22.34 25.40
CA LEU A 187 22.97 22.69 24.01
C LEU A 187 21.46 22.61 23.76
N ILE A 188 20.81 21.55 24.23
CA ILE A 188 19.35 21.37 24.06
C ILE A 188 18.60 22.43 24.87
N ARG A 189 19.04 22.71 26.11
CA ARG A 189 18.45 23.74 26.97
C ARG A 189 18.59 25.14 26.38
N ALA A 190 19.78 25.51 25.90
CA ALA A 190 19.98 26.81 25.22
C ALA A 190 19.04 26.95 24.00
N LEU A 191 18.88 25.90 23.20
CA LEU A 191 17.95 25.95 22.06
C LEU A 191 16.48 26.04 22.50
N TYR A 192 16.12 25.42 23.63
CA TYR A 192 14.78 25.52 24.20
C TYR A 192 14.49 26.95 24.71
N ASP A 193 15.41 27.52 25.48
CA ASP A 193 15.26 28.83 26.12
C ASP A 193 15.20 29.97 25.08
N HIS A 194 15.99 29.89 24.01
CA HIS A 194 16.08 30.95 23.01
C HIS A 194 15.20 30.75 21.77
N GLY A 195 14.77 29.51 21.48
CA GLY A 195 13.95 29.18 20.31
C GLY A 195 14.64 29.34 18.94
N ASP A 196 15.81 29.97 18.91
CA ASP A 196 16.61 30.29 17.72
C ASP A 196 18.05 29.77 17.86
N TYR A 197 18.63 29.33 16.74
CA TYR A 197 19.98 28.75 16.70
C TYR A 197 21.09 29.78 16.88
N THR A 198 20.91 31.01 16.39
CA THR A 198 21.93 32.06 16.52
C THR A 198 22.00 32.56 17.95
N ALA A 199 20.85 32.88 18.55
CA ALA A 199 20.77 33.31 19.95
C ALA A 199 21.25 32.22 20.93
N ALA A 200 20.89 30.95 20.68
CA ALA A 200 21.38 29.83 21.50
C ALA A 200 22.90 29.65 21.40
N ALA A 201 23.50 29.83 20.21
CA ALA A 201 24.94 29.74 20.03
C ALA A 201 25.68 30.87 20.75
N GLU A 202 25.18 32.11 20.65
CA GLU A 202 25.70 33.29 21.33
C GLU A 202 25.68 33.12 22.86
N SER A 203 24.59 32.59 23.42
CA SER A 203 24.46 32.35 24.87
C SER A 203 25.53 31.41 25.43
N LEU A 204 26.06 30.51 24.60
CA LEU A 204 27.10 29.54 24.96
C LEU A 204 28.50 29.98 24.52
N GLY A 205 28.64 31.17 23.92
CA GLY A 205 29.90 31.67 23.38
C GLY A 205 30.44 30.82 22.22
N LEU A 206 29.56 30.22 21.42
CA LEU A 206 29.94 29.33 20.32
C LEU A 206 29.70 29.98 18.96
N PRO A 207 30.57 29.71 17.96
CA PRO A 207 30.23 29.99 16.57
C PRO A 207 28.96 29.23 16.17
N VAL A 208 28.08 29.88 15.42
CA VAL A 208 26.79 29.32 14.97
C VAL A 208 26.98 28.00 14.23
N SER A 209 27.99 27.91 13.35
CA SER A 209 28.32 26.68 12.59
C SER A 209 28.72 25.51 13.51
N SER A 210 29.46 25.78 14.58
CA SER A 210 29.84 24.80 15.59
C SER A 210 28.61 24.35 16.38
N PHE A 211 27.72 25.29 16.74
CA PHE A 211 26.47 24.97 17.44
C PHE A 211 25.60 24.01 16.63
N TYR A 212 25.41 24.25 15.31
CA TYR A 212 24.67 23.34 14.42
C TYR A 212 25.23 21.90 14.42
N SER A 213 26.55 21.76 14.40
CA SER A 213 27.19 20.44 14.43
C SER A 213 27.00 19.75 15.78
N LEU A 214 27.12 20.50 16.88
CA LEU A 214 26.98 20.00 18.23
C LEU A 214 25.53 19.61 18.56
N ILE A 215 24.55 20.45 18.22
CA ILE A 215 23.13 20.14 18.45
C ILE A 215 22.66 18.95 17.60
N SER A 216 23.20 18.76 16.39
CA SER A 216 22.94 17.56 15.59
C SER A 216 23.42 16.28 16.28
N ARG A 217 24.58 16.32 16.95
CA ARG A 217 25.08 15.18 17.74
C ARG A 217 24.25 14.98 19.01
N ALA A 218 23.92 16.05 19.72
CA ALA A 218 23.09 15.99 20.93
C ALA A 218 21.71 15.36 20.63
N ARG A 219 21.06 15.76 19.53
CA ARG A 219 19.79 15.17 19.07
C ARG A 219 19.93 13.69 18.74
N ARG A 220 21.01 13.28 18.06
CA ARG A 220 21.27 11.85 17.79
C ARG A 220 21.46 11.05 19.07
N ALA A 221 22.17 11.59 20.06
CA ALA A 221 22.34 10.95 21.35
C ALA A 221 21.01 10.81 22.10
N PHE A 222 20.18 11.87 22.11
CA PHE A 222 18.84 11.83 22.68
C PHE A 222 17.96 10.76 22.00
N THR A 223 17.92 10.75 20.66
CA THR A 223 17.13 9.77 19.91
C THR A 223 17.63 8.34 20.09
N ALA A 224 18.94 8.13 20.24
CA ALA A 224 19.48 6.80 20.50
C ALA A 224 19.02 6.24 21.86
N LEU A 225 18.94 7.09 22.88
CA LEU A 225 18.39 6.71 24.20
C LEU A 225 16.86 6.54 24.15
N TRP A 226 16.16 7.42 23.42
CA TRP A 226 14.71 7.33 23.24
C TRP A 226 14.27 6.03 22.56
N LEU A 227 15.10 5.51 21.65
CA LEU A 227 14.83 4.28 20.89
C LEU A 227 15.65 3.09 21.40
N GLU A 228 16.14 3.14 22.64
CA GLU A 228 16.86 2.02 23.22
C GLU A 228 15.94 0.78 23.26
N GLY A 229 16.33 -0.29 22.55
CA GLY A 229 15.53 -1.51 22.39
C GLY A 229 14.80 -1.65 21.05
N GLU A 230 14.70 -0.57 20.26
CA GLU A 230 14.13 -0.60 18.91
C GLU A 230 15.21 -0.42 17.83
N THR A 231 15.06 -1.07 16.67
CA THR A 231 15.90 -0.75 15.52
C THR A 231 15.45 0.59 14.95
N PRO A 232 16.29 1.64 14.95
CA PRO A 232 15.83 2.97 14.58
C PRO A 232 15.26 2.98 13.17
N THR A 233 13.96 3.26 13.04
CA THR A 233 13.41 3.63 11.74
C THR A 233 13.96 5.01 11.38
N ARG A 234 14.41 5.15 10.13
CA ARG A 234 15.11 6.31 9.55
C ARG A 234 14.79 7.65 10.24
N ALA A 235 15.84 8.39 10.60
CA ALA A 235 15.77 9.67 11.34
C ALA A 235 14.54 10.53 11.00
N TRP A 236 13.73 10.81 12.02
CA TRP A 236 12.58 11.69 11.96
C TRP A 236 12.96 13.04 11.34
N GLY A 237 12.06 13.58 10.53
CA GLY A 237 12.34 14.59 9.50
C GLY A 237 13.05 15.87 9.98
N ASN A 238 13.51 16.66 9.00
CA ASN A 238 14.24 17.91 9.24
C ASN A 238 13.42 18.88 10.12
N ASP A 239 14.07 19.47 11.13
CA ASP A 239 13.51 20.51 12.02
C ASP A 239 12.76 21.61 11.23
N VAL A 240 11.56 21.96 11.70
CA VAL A 240 10.60 22.87 11.03
C VAL A 240 10.61 24.27 11.67
N ARG A 241 11.38 24.51 12.74
CA ARG A 241 11.34 25.77 13.51
C ARG A 241 11.79 27.03 12.76
N THR A 242 12.42 26.91 11.59
CA THR A 242 12.94 28.06 10.85
C THR A 242 11.90 28.89 10.09
N GLY A 243 10.60 28.69 10.34
CA GLY A 243 9.53 29.54 9.78
C GLY A 243 9.42 29.55 8.25
N ARG A 244 10.26 28.79 7.53
CA ARG A 244 10.09 28.58 6.10
C ARG A 244 8.86 27.73 5.92
N ASP A 245 7.81 28.34 5.39
CA ASP A 245 6.61 27.68 4.90
C ASP A 245 7.03 26.46 4.08
N ARG A 246 6.91 25.29 4.69
CA ARG A 246 7.03 24.05 3.93
C ARG A 246 5.71 23.88 3.20
N PRO A 247 5.72 23.55 1.90
CA PRO A 247 4.51 23.09 1.26
C PRO A 247 3.97 21.90 2.08
N LYS A 248 2.69 21.99 2.48
CA LYS A 248 1.98 21.11 3.44
C LYS A 248 1.89 19.62 3.03
N HIS A 249 2.72 19.17 2.08
CA HIS A 249 2.61 17.90 1.36
C HIS A 249 3.92 17.08 1.38
N VAL A 250 4.51 16.94 2.57
CA VAL A 250 5.69 16.09 2.78
C VAL A 250 5.35 14.59 2.62
N THR A 251 4.14 14.17 2.99
CA THR A 251 3.66 12.79 2.77
C THR A 251 3.44 12.48 1.29
N THR A 252 3.03 13.48 0.50
CA THR A 252 2.80 13.34 -0.95
C THR A 252 4.11 13.14 -1.70
N THR A 253 5.19 13.80 -1.31
CA THR A 253 6.51 13.63 -1.95
C THR A 253 7.19 12.31 -1.59
N ALA A 254 7.00 11.80 -0.38
CA ALA A 254 7.46 10.46 0.00
C ALA A 254 6.70 9.37 -0.78
N ARG A 255 5.35 9.42 -0.80
CA ARG A 255 4.53 8.50 -1.60
C ARG A 255 4.85 8.60 -3.09
N GLN A 256 5.05 9.80 -3.65
CA GLN A 256 5.45 9.98 -5.05
C GLN A 256 6.82 9.35 -5.35
N ARG A 257 7.78 9.41 -4.41
CA ARG A 257 9.09 8.77 -4.57
C ARG A 257 9.00 7.25 -4.50
N THR A 258 8.16 6.69 -3.63
CA THR A 258 7.94 5.24 -3.54
C THR A 258 7.19 4.73 -4.77
N ARG A 259 6.12 5.41 -5.20
CA ARG A 259 5.36 5.07 -6.42
C ARG A 259 6.23 5.11 -7.67
N LYS A 260 7.17 6.05 -7.75
CA LYS A 260 8.13 6.14 -8.87
C LYS A 260 9.19 5.03 -8.84
N ARG A 261 9.46 4.42 -7.68
CA ARG A 261 10.35 3.25 -7.57
C ARG A 261 9.60 1.96 -7.90
N THR A 262 8.40 1.77 -7.35
CA THR A 262 7.61 0.57 -7.65
C THR A 262 7.17 0.49 -9.11
N HIS A 263 6.82 1.62 -9.75
CA HIS A 263 6.57 1.63 -11.20
C HIS A 263 7.81 1.31 -12.04
N ARG A 264 9.02 1.52 -11.50
CA ARG A 264 10.26 1.17 -12.20
C ARG A 264 10.57 -0.32 -12.09
N ASP A 265 10.23 -0.92 -10.96
CA ASP A 265 10.50 -2.33 -10.69
C ASP A 265 9.40 -3.24 -11.26
N GLN A 266 8.13 -2.78 -11.32
CA GLN A 266 7.02 -3.56 -11.91
C GLN A 266 6.99 -3.58 -13.44
N GLY A 267 7.79 -2.74 -14.11
CA GLY A 267 7.89 -2.72 -15.56
C GLY A 267 8.77 -3.83 -16.16
N SER A 268 9.38 -4.69 -15.33
CA SER A 268 10.29 -5.75 -15.81
C SER A 268 9.66 -7.13 -15.94
N ASP A 269 8.38 -7.32 -15.58
CA ASP A 269 7.77 -8.65 -15.45
C ASP A 269 6.60 -8.91 -16.43
N SER A 270 6.15 -7.89 -17.17
CA SER A 270 5.27 -8.10 -18.32
C SER A 270 6.14 -8.50 -19.51
N GLY A 271 6.14 -9.78 -19.89
CA GLY A 271 6.94 -10.41 -20.96
C GLY A 271 6.80 -9.84 -22.39
N THR A 272 6.39 -8.58 -22.54
CA THR A 272 6.61 -7.78 -23.73
C THR A 272 8.09 -7.36 -23.75
N PRO A 273 8.87 -7.62 -24.81
CA PRO A 273 10.24 -7.15 -24.91
C PRO A 273 10.24 -5.63 -24.85
N ALA A 274 10.59 -5.10 -23.67
CA ALA A 274 10.64 -3.67 -23.44
C ALA A 274 11.61 -3.07 -24.44
N THR A 275 11.12 -2.13 -25.26
CA THR A 275 11.99 -1.20 -25.97
C THR A 275 12.97 -0.65 -24.93
N PRO A 276 14.29 -0.82 -25.10
CA PRO A 276 15.26 -0.44 -24.09
C PRO A 276 15.05 1.03 -23.77
N ALA A 277 14.57 1.30 -22.55
CA ALA A 277 14.45 2.66 -22.05
C ALA A 277 15.82 3.31 -22.27
N PRO A 278 15.90 4.47 -22.96
CA PRO A 278 17.17 5.08 -23.32
C PRO A 278 17.98 5.18 -22.04
N ALA A 279 19.09 4.44 -21.98
CA ALA A 279 19.99 4.43 -20.86
C ALA A 279 20.21 5.89 -20.49
N ARG A 280 19.78 6.28 -19.29
CA ARG A 280 19.82 7.66 -18.84
C ARG A 280 21.23 8.16 -19.14
N ALA A 281 21.35 9.05 -20.13
CA ALA A 281 22.62 9.38 -20.75
C ALA A 281 23.64 9.58 -19.62
N PRO A 282 24.76 8.82 -19.62
CA PRO A 282 25.75 8.94 -18.56
C PRO A 282 26.05 10.41 -18.44
N ARG A 283 25.85 10.99 -17.25
CA ARG A 283 26.10 12.42 -17.01
C ARG A 283 27.45 12.72 -17.65
N ASN A 284 27.44 13.51 -18.73
CA ASN A 284 28.61 13.75 -19.57
C ASN A 284 29.79 14.00 -18.65
N ARG A 285 30.68 13.01 -18.54
CA ARG A 285 31.91 13.17 -17.80
C ARG A 285 32.58 14.34 -18.48
N ARG A 286 32.82 15.44 -17.76
CA ARG A 286 33.60 16.56 -18.31
C ARG A 286 34.85 15.94 -18.92
N ASP A 287 35.02 16.13 -20.22
CA ASP A 287 36.25 15.74 -20.88
C ASP A 287 37.37 16.60 -20.27
N ILE A 288 38.36 15.93 -19.69
CA ILE A 288 39.50 16.58 -19.04
C ILE A 288 40.74 16.53 -19.92
N GLY A 289 40.61 16.03 -21.16
CA GLY A 289 41.73 15.87 -22.10
C GLY A 289 42.65 14.69 -21.75
N THR A 290 42.30 13.87 -20.77
CA THR A 290 43.11 12.74 -20.30
C THR A 290 42.22 11.54 -20.02
N THR A 291 42.64 10.38 -20.54
CA THR A 291 41.91 9.12 -20.40
C THR A 291 42.09 8.55 -18.99
N ASP A 292 41.10 7.77 -18.54
CA ASP A 292 41.18 7.11 -17.22
C ASP A 292 42.36 6.11 -17.15
N THR A 293 42.79 5.56 -18.30
CA THR A 293 43.97 4.68 -18.40
C THR A 293 45.28 5.45 -18.20
N GLU A 294 45.42 6.65 -18.78
CA GLU A 294 46.62 7.48 -18.58
C GLU A 294 46.75 7.92 -17.10
N LEU A 295 45.64 8.30 -16.47
CA LEU A 295 45.62 8.61 -15.03
C LEU A 295 46.07 7.42 -14.17
N LEU A 296 45.67 6.20 -14.55
CA LEU A 296 46.07 4.97 -13.87
C LEU A 296 47.58 4.73 -14.06
N THR A 297 48.09 4.85 -15.28
CA THR A 297 49.51 4.65 -15.62
C THR A 297 50.41 5.62 -14.84
N ARG A 298 50.06 6.91 -14.79
CA ARG A 298 50.84 7.90 -14.02
C ARG A 298 50.86 7.59 -12.52
N HIS A 299 49.72 7.19 -11.98
CA HIS A 299 49.63 6.78 -10.57
C HIS A 299 50.43 5.50 -10.29
N THR A 300 50.43 4.51 -11.19
CA THR A 300 51.27 3.30 -11.05
C THR A 300 52.76 3.60 -11.19
N ASN A 301 53.12 4.66 -11.93
CA ASN A 301 54.49 5.16 -12.02
C ASN A 301 54.94 5.95 -10.78
N GLY A 302 54.08 6.08 -9.77
CA GLY A 302 54.42 6.71 -8.50
C GLY A 302 54.07 8.19 -8.39
N GLU A 303 53.46 8.81 -9.41
CA GLU A 303 53.00 10.19 -9.31
C GLU A 303 51.87 10.32 -8.29
N SER A 304 51.98 11.32 -7.41
CA SER A 304 50.95 11.62 -6.43
C SER A 304 49.72 12.26 -7.08
N TYR A 305 48.55 12.14 -6.44
CA TYR A 305 47.32 12.78 -6.93
C TYR A 305 47.43 14.30 -7.13
N ARG A 306 48.33 14.96 -6.39
CA ARG A 306 48.59 16.41 -6.51
C ARG A 306 49.42 16.74 -7.75
N GLU A 307 50.44 15.94 -8.05
CA GLU A 307 51.28 16.13 -9.24
C GLU A 307 50.47 15.90 -10.52
N ILE A 308 49.67 14.83 -10.55
CA ILE A 308 48.75 14.56 -11.67
C ILE A 308 47.74 15.72 -11.82
N ALA A 309 47.15 16.20 -10.73
CA ALA A 309 46.21 17.31 -10.75
C ALA A 309 46.84 18.65 -11.17
N ALA A 310 48.12 18.87 -10.91
CA ALA A 310 48.82 20.09 -11.33
C ALA A 310 48.91 20.21 -12.86
N THR A 311 48.88 19.08 -13.57
CA THR A 311 48.92 19.04 -15.04
C THR A 311 47.54 19.09 -15.71
N LEU A 312 46.45 19.06 -14.93
CA LEU A 312 45.08 18.93 -15.45
C LEU A 312 44.16 20.03 -14.91
N PRO A 313 43.08 20.40 -15.62
CA PRO A 313 42.11 21.40 -15.15
C PRO A 313 41.13 20.84 -14.09
N ILE A 314 41.60 19.95 -13.21
CA ILE A 314 40.79 19.32 -12.15
C ILE A 314 41.54 19.22 -10.83
N GLY A 315 40.81 19.36 -9.72
CA GLY A 315 41.40 19.25 -8.38
C GLY A 315 41.83 17.82 -8.02
N PRO A 316 42.74 17.66 -7.04
CA PRO A 316 43.32 16.36 -6.65
C PRO A 316 42.27 15.34 -6.15
N THR A 317 41.19 15.80 -5.54
CA THR A 317 40.08 14.93 -5.12
C THR A 317 39.37 14.29 -6.32
N ALA A 318 39.19 15.05 -7.41
CA ALA A 318 38.56 14.53 -8.62
C ALA A 318 39.45 13.48 -9.32
N VAL A 319 40.77 13.72 -9.35
CA VAL A 319 41.76 12.75 -9.84
C VAL A 319 41.69 11.45 -9.04
N ARG A 320 41.71 11.54 -7.69
CA ARG A 320 41.59 10.37 -6.81
C ARG A 320 40.31 9.58 -7.07
N THR A 321 39.15 10.25 -7.18
CA THR A 321 37.88 9.57 -7.45
C THR A 321 37.87 8.87 -8.81
N ARG A 322 38.47 9.48 -9.84
CA ARG A 322 38.58 8.85 -11.17
C ARG A 322 39.46 7.62 -11.15
N ILE A 323 40.64 7.69 -10.53
CA ILE A 323 41.54 6.54 -10.40
C ILE A 323 40.86 5.38 -9.66
N LEU A 324 40.16 5.66 -8.55
CA LEU A 324 39.42 4.62 -7.81
C LEU A 324 38.29 3.98 -8.64
N ASN A 325 37.60 4.77 -9.46
CA ASN A 325 36.56 4.23 -10.33
C ASN A 325 37.16 3.44 -11.50
N ALA A 326 38.31 3.86 -12.02
CA ALA A 326 39.05 3.13 -13.06
C ALA A 326 39.53 1.76 -12.54
N PHE A 327 40.08 1.70 -11.33
CA PHE A 327 40.42 0.44 -10.66
C PHE A 327 39.21 -0.48 -10.47
N LYS A 328 38.04 0.06 -10.11
CA LYS A 328 36.82 -0.73 -10.00
C LYS A 328 36.35 -1.28 -11.36
N ALA A 329 36.49 -0.48 -12.42
CA ALA A 329 36.12 -0.89 -13.76
C ALA A 329 37.06 -1.97 -14.33
N THR A 330 38.37 -1.91 -14.04
CA THR A 330 39.32 -2.97 -14.44
C THR A 330 39.18 -4.25 -13.61
N ALA A 331 38.70 -4.14 -12.37
CA ALA A 331 38.48 -5.30 -11.50
C ALA A 331 37.16 -6.05 -11.75
N ASP A 332 36.22 -5.49 -12.53
CA ASP A 332 34.95 -6.16 -12.87
C ASP A 332 35.04 -6.79 -14.28
N PRO A 333 35.30 -8.11 -14.41
CA PRO A 333 35.58 -8.78 -15.69
C PRO A 333 34.37 -8.89 -16.63
N ARG A 334 33.23 -8.27 -16.29
CA ARG A 334 31.97 -8.40 -17.04
C ARG A 334 31.78 -7.37 -18.16
N HIS A 335 32.69 -6.41 -18.32
CA HIS A 335 32.63 -5.45 -19.42
C HIS A 335 33.74 -5.73 -20.46
N PRO A 336 33.40 -6.28 -21.63
CA PRO A 336 34.35 -6.32 -22.74
C PRO A 336 34.73 -4.88 -23.14
N PRO A 337 35.99 -4.64 -23.57
CA PRO A 337 36.45 -3.31 -23.93
C PRO A 337 35.65 -2.75 -25.12
N PRO A 338 35.37 -1.44 -25.14
CA PRO A 338 34.78 -0.79 -26.31
C PRO A 338 35.80 -0.81 -27.47
N HIS A 339 35.36 -1.30 -28.64
CA HIS A 339 36.10 -1.23 -29.90
C HIS A 339 36.13 0.18 -30.48
#